data_AF-A0A6P5F487-F1
#
_entry.id   AF-A0A6P5F487-F1
#
_cell.length_a   1.000
_cell.length_b   1.000
_cell.length_c   1.000
_cell.angle_alpha   90.00
_cell.angle_beta   90.00
_cell.angle_gamma   90.00
#
_symmetry.space_group_name_H-M   'P 1'
#
loop_
_entity.id
_entity.type
_entity.pdbx_description
1 polymer ?
#
loop_
_entity_poly.entity_id
_entity_poly.type
_entity_poly.pdbx_seq_one_letter_code
_entity_poly.pdbx_strand_id
1 'polypeptide(L)'
;MVEGRWLPRHCNCRFSTAMATIQLVIGVFVILISIASLHHFYSTPNSLLLRSSDSTACRRFHTLSDLGAGAGDGDDDNGRGGYTDFDLRALSDRVDDVASQLHDLQSKLESTVQNLHKSTKKPTKSPKLLAENMTLAAFKMFLEEEVIQPLYSAHVALRLIRIPRPQSNSNSNSNSNSDSDPLPPPDPLVNFFTTEEIRKYVSSKGNRDGKLSVFGTNATYNTIGHACVRLRKQLEQYMNYDIGSYCNDDWDLGQKLMLAGCDPLPRRRCLARASKLYKAPLPINASLWTTPDDGNVRWSKYKCRGFRCLSSRNPKRGFSKCAGCFELEKEKLKWVETASLAEFSIADVLNVKPGETRIGLDVSVGTGSFAARMREFNVTIVSTALNIGAPFSETIALRGLIPLYVTLSQRLPFFDNTMDLIHTGVFLDGWIDLQLMDFVLFDWDRILRPGGLLWIDKFFCSRKDLDDFMYMFLQFRYKKHKWVVAFKSKDEVYLSALLEKPPRSL
;
A
#
# COMPACT_ATOMS: atom_id res chain seq x y z
N MET A 1 -55.48 -49.99 -89.77
CA MET A 1 -56.53 -51.00 -89.46
C MET A 1 -56.16 -51.63 -88.12
N VAL A 2 -57.11 -51.64 -87.18
CA VAL A 2 -57.13 -52.33 -85.85
C VAL A 2 -56.25 -51.67 -84.76
N GLU A 3 -56.82 -50.88 -83.82
CA GLU A 3 -57.37 -51.25 -82.46
C GLU A 3 -56.35 -51.95 -81.53
N GLY A 4 -56.17 -51.69 -80.24
CA GLY A 4 -56.79 -50.83 -79.22
C GLY A 4 -56.40 -51.34 -77.80
N ARG A 5 -56.19 -50.41 -76.84
CA ARG A 5 -56.31 -50.51 -75.35
C ARG A 5 -55.36 -51.43 -74.52
N TRP A 6 -54.63 -50.84 -73.55
CA TRP A 6 -54.81 -50.93 -72.07
C TRP A 6 -53.76 -50.06 -71.31
N LEU A 7 -54.21 -49.29 -70.31
CA LEU A 7 -53.47 -48.58 -69.24
C LEU A 7 -53.18 -49.58 -68.07
N PRO A 8 -52.29 -49.36 -67.06
CA PRO A 8 -52.24 -48.13 -66.23
C PRO A 8 -50.90 -47.71 -65.56
N ARG A 9 -51.04 -46.61 -64.80
CA ARG A 9 -50.12 -45.83 -63.94
C ARG A 9 -49.57 -46.59 -62.72
N HIS A 10 -48.33 -46.31 -62.32
CA HIS A 10 -47.92 -45.62 -61.07
C HIS A 10 -46.42 -45.87 -60.76
N CYS A 11 -45.63 -44.80 -60.61
CA CYS A 11 -44.25 -44.87 -60.14
C CYS A 11 -43.98 -43.69 -59.19
N ASN A 12 -43.90 -43.97 -57.88
CA ASN A 12 -43.18 -43.25 -56.81
C ASN A 12 -43.80 -43.57 -55.45
N CYS A 13 -43.04 -44.19 -54.54
CA CYS A 13 -43.13 -44.09 -53.06
C CYS A 13 -42.35 -45.21 -52.33
N ARG A 14 -41.07 -45.48 -52.67
CA ARG A 14 -40.25 -46.41 -51.86
C ARG A 14 -38.86 -45.91 -51.47
N PHE A 15 -38.35 -44.83 -52.06
CA PHE A 15 -36.99 -44.37 -51.77
C PHE A 15 -36.92 -43.31 -50.65
N SER A 16 -37.91 -42.41 -50.58
CA SER A 16 -37.96 -41.35 -49.53
C SER A 16 -38.18 -41.94 -48.14
N THR A 17 -39.09 -42.91 -48.01
CA THR A 17 -39.37 -43.59 -46.74
C THR A 17 -38.18 -44.41 -46.25
N ALA A 18 -37.40 -45.00 -47.16
CA ALA A 18 -36.20 -45.76 -46.83
C ALA A 18 -35.05 -44.86 -46.35
N MET A 19 -34.89 -43.66 -46.92
CA MET A 19 -33.87 -42.71 -46.47
C MET A 19 -34.22 -42.12 -45.09
N ALA A 20 -35.50 -41.84 -44.83
CA ALA A 20 -35.95 -41.35 -43.54
C ALA A 20 -35.81 -42.39 -42.42
N THR A 21 -36.07 -43.68 -42.71
CA THR A 21 -35.83 -44.76 -41.74
C THR A 21 -34.35 -44.98 -41.48
N ILE A 22 -33.49 -44.88 -42.50
CA ILE A 22 -32.03 -44.97 -42.32
C ILE A 22 -31.50 -43.81 -41.46
N GLN A 23 -31.97 -42.57 -41.67
CA GLN A 23 -31.58 -41.43 -40.85
C GLN A 23 -32.03 -41.57 -39.38
N LEU A 24 -33.23 -42.08 -39.12
CA LEU A 24 -33.68 -42.36 -37.75
C LEU A 24 -32.88 -43.46 -37.09
N VAL A 25 -32.57 -44.53 -37.81
CA VAL A 25 -31.73 -45.64 -37.30
C VAL A 25 -30.34 -45.15 -36.97
N ILE A 26 -29.71 -44.34 -37.83
CA ILE A 26 -28.38 -43.76 -37.57
C ILE A 26 -28.44 -42.77 -36.39
N GLY A 27 -29.50 -41.95 -36.28
CA GLY A 27 -29.69 -41.04 -35.16
C GLY A 27 -29.80 -41.75 -33.82
N VAL A 28 -30.57 -42.84 -33.75
CA VAL A 28 -30.67 -43.70 -32.56
C VAL A 28 -29.33 -44.38 -32.26
N PHE A 29 -28.60 -44.83 -33.29
CA PHE A 29 -27.29 -45.45 -33.12
C PHE A 29 -26.24 -44.47 -32.57
N VAL A 30 -26.25 -43.20 -33.00
CA VAL A 30 -25.38 -42.15 -32.48
C VAL A 30 -25.71 -41.82 -31.02
N ILE A 31 -26.99 -41.79 -30.66
CA ILE A 31 -27.44 -41.57 -29.28
C ILE A 31 -27.01 -42.76 -28.40
N LEU A 32 -27.17 -44.00 -28.87
CA LEU A 32 -26.75 -45.19 -28.14
C LEU A 32 -25.23 -45.27 -27.99
N ILE A 33 -24.45 -44.93 -29.02
CA ILE A 33 -22.99 -44.84 -28.93
C ILE A 33 -22.58 -43.71 -27.99
N SER A 34 -23.29 -42.57 -27.99
CA SER A 34 -23.01 -41.46 -27.07
C SER A 34 -23.31 -41.84 -25.62
N ILE A 35 -24.42 -42.54 -25.36
CA ILE A 35 -24.77 -43.05 -24.02
C ILE A 35 -23.83 -44.18 -23.59
N ALA A 36 -23.43 -45.06 -24.50
CA ALA A 36 -22.46 -46.13 -24.22
C ALA A 36 -21.05 -45.55 -23.99
N SER A 37 -20.67 -44.48 -24.69
CA SER A 37 -19.41 -43.75 -24.46
C SER A 37 -19.45 -43.00 -23.13
N LEU A 38 -20.59 -42.39 -22.77
CA LEU A 38 -20.79 -41.80 -21.45
C LEU A 38 -20.71 -42.87 -20.36
N HIS A 39 -21.39 -44.00 -20.54
CA HIS A 39 -21.38 -45.11 -19.60
C HIS A 39 -19.98 -45.70 -19.46
N HIS A 40 -19.24 -45.91 -20.56
CA HIS A 40 -17.85 -46.37 -20.55
C HIS A 40 -16.91 -45.35 -19.88
N PHE A 41 -17.15 -44.05 -20.06
CA PHE A 41 -16.44 -42.99 -19.35
C PHE A 41 -16.74 -42.98 -17.85
N TYR A 42 -17.94 -43.39 -17.44
CA TYR A 42 -18.33 -43.54 -16.04
C TYR A 42 -18.01 -44.93 -15.44
N SER A 43 -17.79 -45.97 -16.26
CA SER A 43 -17.69 -47.37 -15.81
C SER A 43 -16.32 -48.04 -16.01
N THR A 44 -15.30 -47.36 -16.54
CA THR A 44 -13.92 -47.91 -16.58
C THR A 44 -13.05 -47.39 -15.43
N PRO A 45 -12.55 -48.27 -14.53
CA PRO A 45 -11.61 -47.91 -13.49
C PRO A 45 -10.17 -47.88 -14.05
N ASN A 46 -9.46 -46.79 -13.77
CA ASN A 46 -8.02 -46.55 -13.97
C ASN A 46 -7.49 -46.31 -15.40
N SER A 47 -7.32 -45.04 -15.77
CA SER A 47 -5.95 -44.47 -15.89
C SER A 47 -5.95 -42.93 -15.93
N LEU A 48 -5.12 -42.36 -15.05
CA LEU A 48 -4.48 -41.04 -15.16
C LEU A 48 -5.38 -39.78 -15.15
N LEU A 49 -5.96 -39.45 -13.99
CA LEU A 49 -5.95 -38.11 -13.36
C LEU A 49 -7.02 -38.06 -12.25
N LEU A 50 -6.55 -37.98 -11.01
CA LEU A 50 -7.26 -37.61 -9.78
C LEU A 50 -8.74 -38.05 -9.65
N ARG A 51 -8.96 -39.20 -9.00
CA ARG A 51 -10.13 -39.35 -8.12
C ARG A 51 -9.86 -40.34 -6.99
N SER A 52 -9.42 -39.85 -5.83
CA SER A 52 -9.79 -40.50 -4.57
C SER A 52 -11.21 -40.01 -4.22
N SER A 53 -12.23 -40.73 -4.68
CA SER A 53 -13.57 -40.59 -4.12
C SER A 53 -13.64 -41.41 -2.84
N ASP A 54 -13.25 -40.78 -1.73
CA ASP A 54 -13.74 -41.19 -0.43
C ASP A 54 -14.70 -40.07 0.01
N SER A 55 -16.00 -40.29 -0.19
CA SER A 55 -17.06 -39.32 0.15
C SER A 55 -17.20 -39.09 1.66
N THR A 56 -16.44 -39.84 2.46
CA THR A 56 -16.20 -39.67 3.89
C THR A 56 -15.02 -38.73 4.19
N ALA A 57 -14.05 -38.58 3.26
CA ALA A 57 -12.88 -37.70 3.41
C ALA A 57 -13.21 -36.23 3.11
N CYS A 58 -14.00 -35.93 2.07
CA CYS A 58 -14.43 -34.55 1.80
C CYS A 58 -15.39 -33.99 2.86
N ARG A 59 -16.19 -34.85 3.52
CA ARG A 59 -17.04 -34.42 4.66
C ARG A 59 -16.21 -34.03 5.89
N ARG A 60 -15.00 -34.56 6.06
CA ARG A 60 -14.07 -34.15 7.14
C ARG A 60 -13.41 -32.79 6.89
N PHE A 61 -13.30 -32.32 5.65
CA PHE A 61 -12.72 -31.00 5.34
C PHE A 61 -13.68 -29.84 5.59
N HIS A 62 -15.00 -30.06 5.56
CA HIS A 62 -16.00 -29.01 5.77
C HIS A 62 -16.59 -28.96 7.20
N THR A 63 -16.19 -29.86 8.11
CA THR A 63 -16.82 -30.00 9.45
C THR A 63 -15.90 -29.70 10.64
N LEU A 64 -14.88 -28.88 10.47
CA LEU A 64 -13.97 -28.48 11.57
C LEU A 64 -14.14 -27.02 12.06
N SER A 65 -15.06 -26.25 11.48
CA SER A 65 -15.35 -24.88 11.93
C SER A 65 -16.42 -24.75 13.03
N ASP A 66 -17.13 -25.84 13.38
CA ASP A 66 -18.30 -25.78 14.30
C ASP A 66 -18.11 -26.44 15.67
N LEU A 67 -16.88 -26.71 16.12
CA LEU A 67 -16.62 -27.25 17.47
C LEU A 67 -15.72 -26.35 18.36
N GLY A 68 -15.52 -25.08 17.97
CA GLY A 68 -14.70 -24.11 18.73
C GLY A 68 -15.48 -23.01 19.45
N ALA A 69 -16.80 -23.15 19.61
CA ALA A 69 -17.63 -22.18 20.33
C ALA A 69 -18.39 -22.89 21.46
N GLY A 70 -17.68 -23.25 22.52
CA GLY A 70 -18.27 -23.82 23.73
C GLY A 70 -17.26 -23.86 24.86
N ALA A 71 -17.50 -23.03 25.88
CA ALA A 71 -16.75 -22.99 27.12
C ALA A 71 -16.70 -24.38 27.81
N GLY A 72 -15.58 -24.69 28.48
CA GLY A 72 -15.46 -25.86 29.34
C GLY A 72 -14.05 -26.10 29.84
N ASP A 73 -13.85 -25.81 31.12
CA ASP A 73 -12.73 -26.15 32.00
C ASP A 73 -12.45 -27.67 32.02
N GLY A 74 -11.18 -28.08 32.19
CA GLY A 74 -10.82 -29.48 32.52
C GLY A 74 -9.63 -30.09 31.75
N ASP A 75 -8.62 -30.50 32.52
CA ASP A 75 -7.56 -31.46 32.19
C ASP A 75 -8.04 -32.61 31.28
N ASP A 76 -7.35 -32.83 30.15
CA ASP A 76 -6.80 -34.15 29.81
C ASP A 76 -5.87 -34.07 28.59
N ASP A 77 -4.64 -34.55 28.82
CA ASP A 77 -3.56 -34.66 27.86
C ASP A 77 -3.74 -35.93 27.02
N ASN A 78 -4.28 -35.82 25.80
CA ASN A 78 -4.04 -36.85 24.78
C ASN A 78 -4.32 -36.38 23.34
N GLY A 79 -3.24 -36.26 22.57
CA GLY A 79 -3.15 -36.60 21.15
C GLY A 79 -4.26 -36.15 20.20
N ARG A 80 -4.14 -34.95 19.64
CA ARG A 80 -4.87 -34.59 18.41
C ARG A 80 -4.05 -33.69 17.47
N GLY A 81 -3.08 -34.29 16.79
CA GLY A 81 -2.40 -33.67 15.65
C GLY A 81 -3.30 -33.70 14.42
N GLY A 82 -3.95 -32.58 14.09
CA GLY A 82 -4.74 -32.48 12.87
C GLY A 82 -5.08 -31.03 12.53
N TYR A 83 -4.46 -30.49 11.47
CA TYR A 83 -4.85 -29.33 10.64
C TYR A 83 -5.59 -28.14 11.30
N THR A 84 -5.46 -27.88 12.60
CA THR A 84 -6.16 -26.77 13.27
C THR A 84 -5.58 -25.40 12.90
N ASP A 85 -4.46 -25.35 12.17
CA ASP A 85 -3.72 -24.12 11.84
C ASP A 85 -3.54 -23.88 10.32
N PHE A 86 -4.19 -24.67 9.46
CA PHE A 86 -4.12 -24.46 8.00
C PHE A 86 -5.34 -23.70 7.48
N ASP A 87 -5.13 -22.45 7.08
CA ASP A 87 -6.18 -21.61 6.49
C ASP A 87 -6.49 -22.02 5.02
N LEU A 88 -7.45 -22.92 4.87
CA LEU A 88 -7.98 -23.37 3.57
C LEU A 88 -8.59 -22.24 2.73
N ARG A 89 -9.15 -21.19 3.37
CA ARG A 89 -9.72 -20.04 2.65
C ARG A 89 -8.59 -19.21 2.03
N ALA A 90 -7.55 -18.92 2.81
CA ALA A 90 -6.37 -18.22 2.30
C ALA A 90 -5.69 -18.99 1.14
N LEU A 91 -5.71 -20.33 1.16
CA LEU A 91 -5.25 -21.13 0.02
C LEU A 91 -6.13 -20.93 -1.22
N SER A 92 -7.45 -21.05 -1.07
CA SER A 92 -8.42 -20.88 -2.17
C SER A 92 -8.28 -19.50 -2.81
N ASP A 93 -8.29 -18.44 -1.99
CA ASP A 93 -8.21 -17.05 -2.44
C ASP A 93 -6.95 -16.79 -3.27
N ARG A 94 -5.82 -17.44 -2.94
CA ARG A 94 -4.57 -17.31 -3.71
C ARG A 94 -4.63 -18.01 -5.06
N VAL A 95 -5.26 -19.19 -5.12
CA VAL A 95 -5.44 -19.92 -6.38
C VAL A 95 -6.35 -19.11 -7.29
N ASP A 96 -7.44 -18.57 -6.73
CA ASP A 96 -8.38 -17.72 -7.45
C ASP A 96 -7.73 -16.43 -7.95
N ASP A 97 -6.88 -15.78 -7.14
CA ASP A 97 -6.12 -14.59 -7.55
C ASP A 97 -5.19 -14.89 -8.72
N VAL A 98 -4.44 -15.99 -8.68
CA VAL A 98 -3.57 -16.37 -9.80
C VAL A 98 -4.39 -16.71 -11.04
N ALA A 99 -5.51 -17.42 -10.88
CA ALA A 99 -6.41 -17.72 -11.99
C ALA A 99 -6.95 -16.41 -12.63
N SER A 100 -7.30 -15.42 -11.81
CA SER A 100 -7.72 -14.10 -12.29
C SER A 100 -6.62 -13.35 -13.04
N GLN A 101 -5.37 -13.40 -12.57
CA GLN A 101 -4.23 -12.79 -13.26
C GLN A 101 -3.98 -13.40 -14.63
N LEU A 102 -4.07 -14.74 -14.73
CA LEU A 102 -3.94 -15.45 -16.00
C LEU A 102 -5.10 -15.14 -16.95
N HIS A 103 -6.31 -15.01 -16.42
CA HIS A 103 -7.49 -14.63 -17.20
C HIS A 103 -7.38 -13.20 -17.75
N ASP A 104 -6.96 -12.24 -16.93
CA ASP A 104 -6.73 -10.86 -17.36
C ASP A 104 -5.64 -10.76 -18.44
N LEU A 105 -4.55 -11.51 -18.28
CA LEU A 105 -3.47 -11.60 -19.27
C LEU A 105 -4.01 -12.18 -20.59
N GLN A 106 -4.80 -13.24 -20.53
CA GLN A 106 -5.46 -13.82 -21.71
C GLN A 106 -6.34 -12.79 -22.41
N SER A 107 -7.22 -12.11 -21.67
CA SER A 107 -8.12 -11.09 -22.22
C SER A 107 -7.36 -9.93 -22.88
N LYS A 108 -6.29 -9.45 -22.24
CA LYS A 108 -5.42 -8.40 -22.81
C LYS A 108 -4.76 -8.86 -24.10
N LEU A 109 -4.23 -10.08 -24.14
CA LEU A 109 -3.59 -10.64 -25.33
C LEU A 109 -4.61 -10.77 -26.49
N GLU A 110 -5.81 -11.29 -26.21
CA GLU A 110 -6.91 -11.38 -27.17
C GLU A 110 -7.32 -10.01 -27.71
N SER A 111 -7.48 -9.01 -26.85
CA SER A 111 -7.84 -7.65 -27.26
C SER A 111 -6.76 -6.99 -28.13
N THR A 112 -5.48 -7.26 -27.83
CA THR A 112 -4.34 -6.75 -28.61
C THR A 112 -4.31 -7.38 -29.99
N VAL A 113 -4.50 -8.71 -30.07
CA VAL A 113 -4.61 -9.45 -31.33
C VAL A 113 -5.79 -8.95 -32.16
N GLN A 114 -6.95 -8.69 -31.54
CA GLN A 114 -8.12 -8.14 -32.24
C GLN A 114 -7.91 -6.71 -32.75
N ASN A 115 -7.23 -5.85 -31.98
CA ASN A 115 -6.92 -4.49 -32.41
C ASN A 115 -5.92 -4.47 -33.58
N LEU A 116 -4.95 -5.39 -33.58
CA LEU A 116 -4.04 -5.61 -34.70
C LEU A 116 -4.81 -6.06 -35.95
N HIS A 117 -5.74 -7.01 -35.82
CA HIS A 117 -6.59 -7.46 -36.93
C HIS A 117 -7.51 -6.37 -37.49
N LYS A 118 -8.01 -5.44 -36.66
CA LYS A 118 -8.82 -4.30 -37.11
C LYS A 118 -8.01 -3.27 -37.92
N SER A 119 -6.71 -3.12 -37.63
CA SER A 119 -5.82 -2.21 -38.36
C SER A 119 -5.44 -2.71 -39.76
N THR A 120 -5.53 -4.01 -40.02
CA THR A 120 -5.14 -4.67 -41.29
C THR A 120 -6.27 -4.79 -42.33
N LYS A 121 -7.26 -3.88 -42.34
CA LYS A 121 -8.34 -3.90 -43.36
C LYS A 121 -7.88 -3.36 -44.73
N LYS A 122 -6.89 -3.99 -45.36
CA LYS A 122 -6.73 -4.06 -46.83
C LYS A 122 -6.15 -5.44 -47.20
N PRO A 123 -6.75 -6.18 -48.15
CA PRO A 123 -6.34 -7.54 -48.43
C PRO A 123 -5.16 -7.52 -49.41
N THR A 124 -3.94 -7.77 -48.94
CA THR A 124 -2.86 -8.20 -49.84
C THR A 124 -2.04 -9.31 -49.21
N LYS A 125 -1.64 -10.26 -50.07
CA LYS A 125 -1.11 -11.58 -49.77
C LYS A 125 0.29 -11.50 -49.13
N SER A 126 0.46 -12.22 -48.01
CA SER A 126 1.68 -12.88 -47.48
C SER A 126 2.00 -12.58 -46.00
N PRO A 127 2.45 -13.59 -45.21
CA PRO A 127 2.62 -13.50 -43.75
C PRO A 127 4.00 -12.94 -43.36
N LYS A 128 4.36 -11.78 -43.90
CA LYS A 128 5.54 -11.01 -43.47
C LYS A 128 5.13 -9.57 -43.36
N LEU A 129 4.66 -9.15 -42.18
CA LEU A 129 4.62 -7.75 -41.73
C LEU A 129 4.03 -7.73 -40.31
N LEU A 130 4.81 -8.21 -39.33
CA LEU A 130 4.49 -8.14 -37.90
C LEU A 130 4.93 -6.80 -37.27
N ALA A 131 5.43 -5.85 -38.08
CA ALA A 131 6.28 -4.75 -37.61
C ALA A 131 5.88 -3.35 -38.12
N GLU A 132 4.70 -3.15 -38.71
CA GLU A 132 4.38 -1.84 -39.32
C GLU A 132 3.55 -0.89 -38.44
N ASN A 133 2.93 -1.36 -37.35
CA ASN A 133 2.10 -0.49 -36.49
C ASN A 133 2.68 -0.23 -35.09
N MET A 134 3.85 -0.76 -34.78
CA MET A 134 4.56 -0.49 -33.52
C MET A 134 6.06 -0.48 -33.75
N THR A 135 6.77 0.52 -33.24
CA THR A 135 8.23 0.53 -33.30
C THR A 135 8.77 -0.71 -32.58
N LEU A 136 9.88 -1.29 -33.04
CA LEU A 136 10.51 -2.47 -32.43
C LEU A 136 10.73 -2.30 -30.92
N ALA A 137 11.07 -1.07 -30.49
CA ALA A 137 11.23 -0.71 -29.09
C ALA A 137 9.91 -0.77 -28.31
N ALA A 138 8.81 -0.26 -28.87
CA ALA A 138 7.49 -0.32 -28.25
C ALA A 138 6.98 -1.77 -28.16
N PHE A 139 7.23 -2.60 -29.17
CA PHE A 139 6.89 -4.03 -29.13
C PHE A 139 7.68 -4.80 -28.09
N LYS A 140 8.98 -4.49 -27.96
CA LYS A 140 9.81 -5.06 -26.91
C LYS A 140 9.29 -4.67 -25.52
N MET A 141 8.97 -3.40 -25.29
CA MET A 141 8.39 -2.97 -24.01
C MET A 141 7.05 -3.63 -23.72
N PHE A 142 6.16 -3.72 -24.72
CA PHE A 142 4.88 -4.41 -24.57
C PHE A 142 5.07 -5.89 -24.18
N LEU A 143 5.95 -6.61 -24.86
CA LEU A 143 6.25 -8.01 -24.52
C LEU A 143 6.81 -8.15 -23.11
N GLU A 144 7.75 -7.28 -22.71
CA GLU A 144 8.36 -7.32 -21.38
C GLU A 144 7.34 -6.96 -20.28
N GLU A 145 6.64 -5.83 -20.41
CA GLU A 145 5.76 -5.28 -19.35
C GLU A 145 4.37 -5.94 -19.31
N GLU A 146 3.76 -6.24 -20.45
CA GLU A 146 2.36 -6.69 -20.51
C GLU A 146 2.21 -8.21 -20.62
N VAL A 147 3.26 -8.94 -21.03
CA VAL A 147 3.17 -10.39 -21.26
C VAL A 147 4.13 -11.19 -20.38
N ILE A 148 5.44 -10.91 -20.46
CA ILE A 148 6.45 -11.69 -19.75
C ILE A 148 6.37 -11.45 -18.25
N GLN A 149 6.29 -10.19 -17.81
CA GLN A 149 6.28 -9.85 -16.39
C GLN A 149 5.05 -10.44 -15.65
N PRO A 150 3.80 -10.31 -16.15
CA PRO A 150 2.66 -10.89 -15.44
C PRO A 150 2.66 -12.43 -15.49
N LEU A 151 3.10 -13.04 -16.59
CA LEU A 151 3.23 -14.50 -16.69
C LEU A 151 4.28 -15.06 -15.72
N TYR A 152 5.43 -14.39 -15.62
CA TYR A 152 6.48 -14.75 -14.67
C TYR A 152 6.00 -14.58 -13.23
N SER A 153 5.30 -13.48 -12.92
CA SER A 153 4.68 -13.25 -11.61
C SER A 153 3.69 -14.36 -11.24
N ALA A 154 2.79 -14.74 -12.16
CA ALA A 154 1.84 -15.82 -11.96
C ALA A 154 2.55 -17.17 -11.74
N HIS A 155 3.58 -17.47 -12.52
CA HIS A 155 4.39 -18.68 -12.36
C HIS A 155 5.07 -18.76 -10.98
N VAL A 156 5.69 -17.66 -10.54
CA VAL A 156 6.30 -17.58 -9.20
C VAL A 156 5.24 -17.73 -8.11
N ALA A 157 4.10 -17.05 -8.23
CA ALA A 157 3.00 -17.14 -7.27
C ALA A 157 2.49 -18.59 -7.11
N LEU A 158 2.28 -19.32 -8.21
CA LEU A 158 1.89 -20.74 -8.17
C LEU A 158 2.93 -21.61 -7.45
N ARG A 159 4.22 -21.40 -7.74
CA ARG A 159 5.30 -22.16 -7.11
C ARG A 159 5.40 -21.91 -5.60
N LEU A 160 4.97 -20.73 -5.15
CA LEU A 160 4.96 -20.33 -3.74
C LEU A 160 3.71 -20.82 -2.99
N ILE A 161 2.70 -21.37 -3.67
CA ILE A 161 1.57 -22.05 -3.03
C ILE A 161 2.08 -23.40 -2.48
N ARG A 162 2.39 -23.42 -1.18
CA ARG A 162 2.76 -24.64 -0.45
C ARG A 162 1.54 -25.21 0.26
N ILE A 163 1.21 -26.45 -0.05
CA ILE A 163 0.27 -27.25 0.75
C ILE A 163 1.07 -27.88 1.90
N PRO A 164 0.65 -27.72 3.18
CA PRO A 164 1.33 -28.36 4.29
C PRO A 164 1.33 -29.87 4.08
N ARG A 165 2.51 -30.48 4.20
CA ARG A 165 2.61 -31.94 4.25
C ARG A 165 2.21 -32.38 5.66
N PRO A 166 1.36 -33.40 5.82
CA PRO A 166 1.02 -33.93 7.13
C PRO A 166 2.30 -34.40 7.84
N GLN A 167 2.48 -34.03 9.10
CA GLN A 167 3.51 -34.64 9.95
C GLN A 167 3.13 -36.10 10.14
N SER A 168 3.93 -37.03 9.61
CA SER A 168 3.81 -38.43 9.97
C SER A 168 4.27 -38.58 11.41
N ASN A 169 3.37 -38.99 12.31
CA ASN A 169 3.70 -39.46 13.65
C ASN A 169 4.85 -40.46 13.56
N SER A 170 6.07 -40.00 13.88
CA SER A 170 7.24 -40.86 13.99
C SER A 170 7.29 -41.31 15.44
N ASN A 171 6.51 -42.34 15.77
CA ASN A 171 6.80 -43.11 16.98
C ASN A 171 8.13 -43.84 16.75
N SER A 172 9.12 -43.40 17.53
CA SER A 172 10.29 -44.11 18.03
C SER A 172 11.06 -45.07 17.11
N ASN A 173 12.38 -44.80 17.10
CA ASN A 173 13.52 -45.65 16.77
C ASN A 173 14.02 -45.62 15.32
N SER A 174 14.92 -44.67 15.06
CA SER A 174 16.26 -45.02 14.57
C SER A 174 17.17 -43.80 14.59
N ASN A 175 18.36 -43.99 15.15
CA ASN A 175 19.51 -43.12 15.00
C ASN A 175 19.73 -42.81 13.51
N SER A 176 19.47 -41.57 13.11
CA SER A 176 20.09 -40.99 11.93
C SER A 176 20.30 -39.51 12.18
N ASN A 177 21.57 -39.10 12.18
CA ASN A 177 21.97 -37.72 12.07
C ASN A 177 21.53 -37.22 10.69
N SER A 178 20.36 -36.61 10.62
CA SER A 178 19.97 -35.77 9.48
C SER A 178 19.59 -34.40 10.01
N ASP A 179 20.45 -33.42 9.72
CA ASP A 179 20.24 -31.98 9.89
C ASP A 179 19.03 -31.51 9.05
N SER A 180 17.83 -31.84 9.51
CA SER A 180 16.62 -31.19 9.03
C SER A 180 15.81 -30.77 10.23
N ASP A 181 16.17 -29.61 10.78
CA ASP A 181 15.31 -28.87 11.70
C ASP A 181 13.88 -28.83 11.11
N PRO A 182 12.84 -29.14 11.91
CA PRO A 182 11.46 -29.07 11.44
C PRO A 182 11.18 -27.66 10.92
N LEU A 183 10.73 -27.55 9.65
CA LEU A 183 10.29 -26.25 9.12
C LEU A 183 9.22 -25.68 10.06
N PRO A 184 9.35 -24.41 10.50
CA PRO A 184 8.34 -23.80 11.34
C PRO A 184 6.97 -23.79 10.64
N PRO A 185 5.88 -23.85 11.41
CA PRO A 185 4.52 -23.86 10.86
C PRO A 185 4.29 -22.65 9.93
N PRO A 186 3.44 -22.82 8.90
CA PRO A 186 3.21 -21.79 7.91
C PRO A 186 2.60 -20.53 8.53
N ASP A 187 3.38 -19.44 8.61
CA ASP A 187 2.91 -18.14 9.11
C ASP A 187 1.69 -17.65 8.27
N PRO A 188 0.50 -17.50 8.88
CA PRO A 188 -0.71 -17.07 8.19
C PRO A 188 -0.54 -15.74 7.45
N LEU A 189 0.22 -14.80 8.02
CA LEU A 189 0.48 -13.49 7.41
C LEU A 189 1.37 -13.61 6.17
N VAL A 190 2.37 -14.51 6.19
CA VAL A 190 3.21 -14.78 5.01
C VAL A 190 2.37 -15.38 3.89
N ASN A 191 1.42 -16.25 4.23
CA ASN A 191 0.56 -16.88 3.24
C ASN A 191 -0.48 -15.95 2.63
N PHE A 192 -0.89 -14.90 3.34
CA PHE A 192 -1.84 -13.92 2.86
C PHE A 192 -1.39 -13.19 1.57
N PHE A 193 -0.09 -13.00 1.36
CA PHE A 193 0.44 -12.28 0.20
C PHE A 193 0.87 -13.20 -0.95
N THR A 194 0.69 -12.75 -2.19
CA THR A 194 1.11 -13.44 -3.42
C THR A 194 2.50 -13.01 -3.89
N THR A 195 2.81 -11.72 -3.75
CA THR A 195 4.09 -11.15 -4.21
C THR A 195 5.26 -11.69 -3.39
N GLU A 196 6.29 -12.21 -4.05
CA GLU A 196 7.41 -12.89 -3.38
C GLU A 196 8.16 -11.98 -2.40
N GLU A 197 8.33 -10.71 -2.78
CA GLU A 197 9.12 -9.75 -2.02
C GLU A 197 8.49 -9.41 -0.67
N ILE A 198 7.18 -9.18 -0.64
CA ILE A 198 6.47 -8.94 0.63
C ILE A 198 6.45 -10.19 1.50
N ARG A 199 6.29 -11.40 0.91
CA ARG A 199 6.39 -12.67 1.65
C ARG A 199 7.75 -12.81 2.32
N LYS A 200 8.82 -12.55 1.58
CA LYS A 200 10.20 -12.56 2.11
C LYS A 200 10.40 -11.49 3.18
N TYR A 201 9.79 -10.32 3.03
CA TYR A 201 9.86 -9.25 4.03
C TYR A 201 9.20 -9.67 5.34
N VAL A 202 7.95 -10.13 5.32
CA VAL A 202 7.22 -10.49 6.56
C VAL A 202 7.72 -11.78 7.21
N SER A 203 8.34 -12.68 6.44
CA SER A 203 8.94 -13.90 6.98
C SER A 203 10.02 -13.59 8.02
N SER A 204 10.04 -14.36 9.10
CA SER A 204 11.12 -14.28 10.10
C SER A 204 12.50 -14.52 9.47
N LYS A 205 13.52 -13.92 10.07
CA LYS A 205 14.92 -14.07 9.67
C LYS A 205 15.68 -14.67 10.84
N GLY A 206 16.07 -15.93 10.69
CA GLY A 206 16.91 -16.62 11.68
C GLY A 206 18.25 -15.92 11.84
N ASN A 207 18.82 -16.01 13.03
CA ASN A 207 20.14 -15.44 13.31
C ASN A 207 21.23 -16.25 12.59
N ARG A 208 22.27 -15.57 12.06
CA ARG A 208 23.28 -16.18 11.16
C ARG A 208 23.99 -17.41 11.77
N ASP A 209 24.16 -17.44 13.08
CA ASP A 209 24.90 -18.52 13.79
C ASP A 209 23.97 -19.40 14.64
N GLY A 210 22.64 -19.28 14.50
CA GLY A 210 21.67 -19.96 15.38
C GLY A 210 21.67 -19.48 16.84
N LYS A 211 22.62 -18.61 17.22
CA LYS A 211 22.70 -17.97 18.54
C LYS A 211 21.60 -16.93 18.72
N LEU A 212 21.21 -16.70 19.97
CA LEU A 212 20.30 -15.61 20.32
C LEU A 212 20.90 -14.26 19.94
N SER A 213 20.03 -13.33 19.54
CA SER A 213 20.40 -11.94 19.30
C SER A 213 20.81 -11.27 20.62
N VAL A 214 21.43 -10.08 20.53
CA VAL A 214 21.73 -9.23 21.71
C VAL A 214 20.46 -8.93 22.52
N PHE A 215 19.29 -9.03 21.89
CA PHE A 215 17.97 -8.82 22.49
C PHE A 215 17.29 -10.12 22.94
N GLY A 216 18.01 -11.26 22.96
CA GLY A 216 17.50 -12.54 23.44
C GLY A 216 16.52 -13.24 22.49
N THR A 217 16.45 -12.85 21.21
CA THR A 217 15.53 -13.45 20.22
C THR A 217 16.25 -14.45 19.32
N ASN A 218 15.58 -15.55 18.95
CA ASN A 218 16.09 -16.57 18.01
C ASN A 218 15.95 -16.14 16.53
N ALA A 219 15.01 -15.25 16.26
CA ALA A 219 14.75 -14.69 14.94
C ALA A 219 14.44 -13.20 15.03
N THR A 220 14.65 -12.52 13.90
CA THR A 220 14.28 -11.12 13.71
C THR A 220 13.06 -11.04 12.81
N TYR A 221 12.07 -10.24 13.21
CA TYR A 221 10.87 -9.96 12.44
C TYR A 221 10.97 -8.56 11.86
N ASN A 222 10.59 -8.40 10.59
CA ASN A 222 10.43 -7.07 10.01
C ASN A 222 9.07 -6.49 10.40
N THR A 223 9.01 -5.18 10.61
CA THR A 223 7.77 -4.48 10.95
C THR A 223 7.01 -4.09 9.70
N ILE A 224 5.69 -4.25 9.74
CA ILE A 224 4.75 -3.76 8.73
C ILE A 224 3.50 -3.25 9.44
N GLY A 225 2.93 -2.16 8.94
CA GLY A 225 1.67 -1.65 9.47
C GLY A 225 0.54 -2.67 9.33
N HIS A 226 -0.24 -2.89 10.39
CA HIS A 226 -1.33 -3.87 10.38
C HIS A 226 -2.35 -3.58 9.24
N ALA A 227 -2.62 -2.30 8.96
CA ALA A 227 -3.56 -1.90 7.91
C ALA A 227 -3.04 -2.21 6.49
N CYS A 228 -1.75 -2.52 6.32
CA CYS A 228 -1.22 -2.99 5.04
C CYS A 228 -1.93 -4.27 4.55
N VAL A 229 -2.38 -5.13 5.47
CA VAL A 229 -3.15 -6.35 5.15
C VAL A 229 -4.48 -5.99 4.48
N ARG A 230 -5.15 -4.92 4.94
CA ARG A 230 -6.40 -4.42 4.34
C ARG A 230 -6.18 -3.80 2.96
N LEU A 231 -4.97 -3.35 2.67
CA LEU A 231 -4.56 -2.70 1.42
C LEU A 231 -3.72 -3.62 0.53
N ARG A 232 -3.98 -4.95 0.61
CA ARG A 232 -3.21 -6.00 -0.07
C ARG A 232 -2.86 -5.65 -1.52
N LYS A 233 -3.86 -5.31 -2.34
CA LYS A 233 -3.65 -5.06 -3.79
C LYS A 233 -2.68 -3.90 -4.03
N GLN A 234 -2.88 -2.79 -3.32
CA GLN A 234 -2.01 -1.60 -3.41
C GLN A 234 -0.61 -1.90 -2.88
N LEU A 235 -0.50 -2.68 -1.82
CA LEU A 235 0.79 -3.08 -1.24
C LEU A 235 1.56 -4.03 -2.16
N GLU A 236 0.89 -5.00 -2.78
CA GLU A 236 1.50 -5.92 -3.74
C GLU A 236 1.98 -5.16 -4.98
N GLN A 237 1.20 -4.21 -5.48
CA GLN A 237 1.64 -3.28 -6.50
C GLN A 237 2.88 -2.48 -6.05
N TYR A 238 2.87 -1.97 -4.82
CA TYR A 238 4.01 -1.28 -4.23
C TYR A 238 5.22 -2.21 -4.05
N MET A 239 5.05 -3.52 -3.87
CA MET A 239 6.15 -4.46 -3.67
C MET A 239 6.57 -5.19 -4.96
N ASN A 240 5.96 -4.84 -6.11
CA ASN A 240 6.28 -5.40 -7.40
C ASN A 240 7.39 -4.58 -8.09
N TYR A 241 8.64 -5.05 -7.94
CA TYR A 241 9.82 -4.49 -8.58
C TYR A 241 10.93 -5.55 -8.65
N ASP A 242 11.90 -5.33 -9.54
CA ASP A 242 13.09 -6.18 -9.60
C ASP A 242 14.16 -5.73 -8.59
N ILE A 243 14.77 -6.68 -7.90
CA ILE A 243 15.81 -6.40 -6.91
C ILE A 243 17.01 -5.75 -7.60
N GLY A 244 17.52 -4.65 -7.02
CA GLY A 244 18.65 -3.90 -7.57
C GLY A 244 18.33 -3.02 -8.78
N SER A 245 17.11 -3.10 -9.34
CA SER A 245 16.65 -2.17 -10.38
C SER A 245 16.18 -0.85 -9.76
N TYR A 246 15.76 0.11 -10.59
CA TYR A 246 15.14 1.34 -10.10
C TYR A 246 13.71 1.07 -9.62
N CYS A 247 13.36 1.56 -8.43
CA CYS A 247 11.98 1.51 -7.94
C CYS A 247 11.03 2.18 -8.94
N ASN A 248 9.79 1.72 -9.00
CA ASN A 248 8.75 2.39 -9.79
C ASN A 248 8.55 3.84 -9.32
N ASP A 249 8.06 4.69 -10.22
CA ASP A 249 7.74 6.08 -9.90
C ASP A 249 6.33 6.17 -9.30
N ASP A 250 6.20 5.67 -8.07
CA ASP A 250 4.95 5.42 -7.36
C ASP A 250 4.97 5.95 -5.92
N TRP A 251 5.67 7.07 -5.71
CA TRP A 251 5.74 7.73 -4.40
C TRP A 251 4.33 8.10 -3.88
N ASP A 252 3.39 8.42 -4.78
CA ASP A 252 2.01 8.75 -4.42
C ASP A 252 1.23 7.52 -3.93
N LEU A 253 1.55 6.32 -4.44
CA LEU A 253 1.02 5.05 -3.95
C LEU A 253 1.55 4.77 -2.54
N GLY A 254 2.86 4.96 -2.31
CA GLY A 254 3.45 4.85 -0.98
C GLY A 254 2.79 5.79 0.03
N GLN A 255 2.61 7.07 -0.32
CA GLN A 255 1.92 8.02 0.55
C GLN A 255 0.46 7.63 0.82
N LYS A 256 -0.26 7.13 -0.19
CA LYS A 256 -1.65 6.63 -0.02
C LYS A 256 -1.71 5.47 0.95
N LEU A 257 -0.76 4.53 0.87
CA LEU A 257 -0.64 3.42 1.82
C LEU A 257 -0.42 3.94 3.25
N MET A 258 0.53 4.86 3.45
CA MET A 258 0.80 5.48 4.76
C MET A 258 -0.43 6.19 5.33
N LEU A 259 -1.11 7.01 4.52
CA LEU A 259 -2.33 7.73 4.90
C LEU A 259 -3.49 6.78 5.24
N ALA A 260 -3.53 5.59 4.64
CA ALA A 260 -4.49 4.56 4.94
C ALA A 260 -4.06 3.64 6.12
N GLY A 261 -3.01 4.02 6.85
CA GLY A 261 -2.54 3.35 8.07
C GLY A 261 -1.52 2.22 7.83
N CYS A 262 -1.11 1.98 6.58
CA CYS A 262 -0.06 1.02 6.25
C CYS A 262 1.31 1.66 6.53
N ASP A 263 1.66 1.73 7.81
CA ASP A 263 2.93 2.25 8.29
C ASP A 263 3.47 1.45 9.50
N PRO A 264 4.78 1.13 9.57
CA PRO A 264 5.80 1.44 8.57
C PRO A 264 5.55 0.67 7.26
N LEU A 265 5.87 1.32 6.15
CA LEU A 265 5.89 0.65 4.85
C LEU A 265 7.02 -0.39 4.82
N PRO A 266 6.82 -1.54 4.13
CA PRO A 266 7.87 -2.52 3.96
C PRO A 266 9.06 -1.92 3.19
N ARG A 267 10.27 -2.25 3.65
CA ARG A 267 11.51 -1.79 3.01
C ARG A 267 11.64 -2.40 1.62
N ARG A 268 11.93 -1.56 0.63
CA ARG A 268 12.18 -2.01 -0.74
C ARG A 268 13.66 -2.30 -0.99
N ARG A 269 13.96 -3.30 -1.82
CA ARG A 269 15.31 -3.66 -2.31
C ARG A 269 15.60 -3.16 -3.74
N CYS A 270 14.89 -2.13 -4.18
CA CYS A 270 15.16 -1.39 -5.40
C CYS A 270 15.85 -0.06 -5.07
N LEU A 271 16.47 0.56 -6.07
CA LEU A 271 17.16 1.84 -5.97
C LEU A 271 16.16 2.99 -6.14
N ALA A 272 16.15 3.90 -5.16
CA ALA A 272 15.29 5.08 -5.23
C ALA A 272 15.63 5.95 -6.45
N ARG A 273 14.63 6.34 -7.22
CA ARG A 273 14.82 7.23 -8.37
C ARG A 273 15.16 8.65 -7.88
N ALA A 274 16.26 9.20 -8.38
CA ALA A 274 16.60 10.61 -8.24
C ALA A 274 16.08 11.42 -9.44
N SER A 275 16.14 12.76 -9.36
CA SER A 275 15.94 13.57 -10.56
C SER A 275 17.06 13.29 -11.57
N LYS A 276 16.73 13.38 -12.87
CA LYS A 276 17.72 13.20 -13.96
C LYS A 276 18.78 14.30 -13.96
N LEU A 277 18.41 15.49 -13.49
CA LEU A 277 19.30 16.64 -13.40
C LEU A 277 19.70 16.78 -11.93
N TYR A 278 21.00 16.75 -11.67
CA TYR A 278 21.56 17.08 -10.37
C TYR A 278 22.28 18.42 -10.48
N LYS A 279 21.86 19.39 -9.67
CA LYS A 279 22.59 20.63 -9.44
C LYS A 279 23.05 20.67 -7.99
N ALA A 280 24.30 21.07 -7.79
CA ALA A 280 24.88 21.20 -6.46
C ALA A 280 23.99 22.09 -5.57
N PRO A 281 23.78 21.71 -4.29
CA PRO A 281 22.96 22.47 -3.37
C PRO A 281 23.60 23.84 -3.08
N LEU A 282 22.75 24.84 -2.83
CA LEU A 282 23.21 26.15 -2.36
C LEU A 282 23.78 26.02 -0.94
N PRO A 283 24.77 26.85 -0.57
CA PRO A 283 25.22 26.96 0.81
C PRO A 283 24.06 27.32 1.73
N ILE A 284 24.10 26.85 2.99
CA ILE A 284 22.97 26.97 3.93
C ILE A 284 22.46 28.42 4.06
N ASN A 285 23.37 29.40 4.14
CA ASN A 285 23.01 30.82 4.28
C ASN A 285 22.19 31.36 3.09
N ALA A 286 22.39 30.82 1.89
CA ALA A 286 21.64 31.18 0.69
C ALA A 286 20.41 30.30 0.47
N SER A 287 20.48 29.01 0.82
CA SER A 287 19.41 28.04 0.57
C SER A 287 18.15 28.29 1.40
N LEU A 288 18.27 28.91 2.59
CA LEU A 288 17.14 29.10 3.49
C LEU A 288 15.96 29.86 2.85
N TRP A 289 16.20 30.90 2.06
CA TRP A 289 15.13 31.73 1.48
C TRP A 289 15.13 31.79 -0.04
N THR A 290 15.92 30.94 -0.69
CA THR A 290 15.98 30.85 -2.15
C THR A 290 15.15 29.68 -2.65
N THR A 291 14.34 29.92 -3.67
CA THR A 291 13.56 28.84 -4.30
C THR A 291 14.52 27.82 -4.93
N PRO A 292 14.40 26.52 -4.62
CA PRO A 292 15.27 25.51 -5.20
C PRO A 292 15.15 25.42 -6.72
N ASP A 293 16.14 24.81 -7.35
CA ASP A 293 16.09 24.56 -8.80
C ASP A 293 15.05 23.51 -9.16
N ASP A 294 14.25 23.79 -10.19
CA ASP A 294 13.24 22.84 -10.71
C ASP A 294 13.87 21.49 -11.09
N GLY A 295 15.11 21.49 -11.58
CA GLY A 295 15.82 20.29 -11.99
C GLY A 295 16.10 19.32 -10.85
N ASN A 296 16.14 19.77 -9.59
CA ASN A 296 16.41 18.90 -8.44
C ASN A 296 15.16 18.22 -7.88
N VAL A 297 13.98 18.48 -8.46
CA VAL A 297 12.71 17.91 -8.01
C VAL A 297 12.15 16.93 -9.02
N ARG A 298 11.61 15.81 -8.53
CA ARG A 298 10.87 14.86 -9.36
C ARG A 298 9.45 15.35 -9.55
N TRP A 299 9.20 16.02 -10.67
CA TRP A 299 7.89 16.60 -10.95
C TRP A 299 6.82 15.60 -11.37
N SER A 300 7.16 14.33 -11.58
CA SER A 300 6.19 13.32 -11.97
C SER A 300 5.06 13.19 -10.95
N LYS A 301 3.85 12.86 -11.43
CA LYS A 301 2.61 12.77 -10.63
C LYS A 301 2.06 14.08 -10.04
N TYR A 302 2.80 15.19 -10.07
CA TYR A 302 2.23 16.51 -9.76
C TYR A 302 1.49 17.11 -10.96
N LYS A 303 0.58 18.08 -10.71
CA LYS A 303 -0.05 18.86 -11.79
C LYS A 303 0.92 19.90 -12.37
N CYS A 304 1.76 20.47 -11.51
CA CYS A 304 2.79 21.43 -11.90
C CYS A 304 4.10 20.75 -12.31
N ARG A 305 4.87 21.45 -13.16
CA ARG A 305 6.19 21.06 -13.66
C ARG A 305 7.20 22.18 -13.42
N GLY A 306 7.34 22.59 -12.15
CA GLY A 306 8.21 23.69 -11.74
C GLY A 306 7.60 24.54 -10.63
N PHE A 307 8.45 25.18 -9.83
CA PHE A 307 8.05 26.01 -8.68
C PHE A 307 7.23 27.22 -9.10
N ARG A 308 7.51 27.82 -10.25
CA ARG A 308 6.73 28.96 -10.78
C ARG A 308 5.24 28.61 -10.96
N CYS A 309 4.94 27.36 -11.33
CA CYS A 309 3.57 26.89 -11.47
C CYS A 309 2.83 26.76 -10.12
N LEU A 310 3.56 26.58 -9.01
CA LEU A 310 2.99 26.43 -7.67
C LEU A 310 2.56 27.75 -7.02
N SER A 311 2.76 28.89 -7.72
CA SER A 311 2.36 30.21 -7.23
C SER A 311 0.89 30.25 -6.79
N SER A 312 0.61 31.03 -5.75
CA SER A 312 -0.75 31.28 -5.25
C SER A 312 -1.68 31.85 -6.33
N ARG A 313 -1.14 32.52 -7.34
CA ARG A 313 -1.86 33.08 -8.48
C ARG A 313 -2.35 32.03 -9.48
N ASN A 314 -1.81 30.81 -9.44
CA ASN A 314 -2.25 29.73 -10.31
C ASN A 314 -3.37 28.90 -9.65
N PRO A 315 -4.61 28.92 -10.17
CA PRO A 315 -5.71 28.11 -9.64
C PRO A 315 -5.56 26.62 -9.94
N LYS A 316 -4.78 26.24 -10.96
CA LYS A 316 -4.57 24.83 -11.38
C LYS A 316 -3.36 24.17 -10.72
N ARG A 317 -2.76 24.79 -9.69
CA ARG A 317 -1.54 24.31 -9.02
C ARG A 317 -1.65 22.91 -8.39
N GLY A 318 -2.88 22.46 -8.12
CA GLY A 318 -3.14 21.07 -7.69
C GLY A 318 -3.17 20.84 -6.18
N PHE A 319 -3.10 21.90 -5.37
CA PHE A 319 -3.25 21.83 -3.92
C PHE A 319 -3.87 23.13 -3.38
N SER A 320 -4.57 23.04 -2.25
CA SER A 320 -5.26 24.18 -1.61
C SER A 320 -4.67 24.53 -0.24
N LYS A 321 -4.13 23.53 0.49
CA LYS A 321 -3.57 23.70 1.83
C LYS A 321 -2.22 24.45 1.73
N CYS A 322 -2.18 25.69 2.24
CA CYS A 322 -1.12 26.71 2.10
C CYS A 322 -1.00 27.45 0.75
N ALA A 323 -1.90 28.41 0.51
CA ALA A 323 -1.76 29.35 -0.60
C ALA A 323 -0.56 30.30 -0.38
N GLY A 324 0.52 30.13 -1.13
CA GLY A 324 1.70 31.00 -1.08
C GLY A 324 2.94 30.42 -0.40
N CYS A 325 2.91 29.16 0.09
CA CYS A 325 4.06 28.52 0.74
C CYS A 325 5.35 28.47 -0.12
N PHE A 326 5.25 28.60 -1.44
CA PHE A 326 6.39 28.61 -2.37
C PHE A 326 6.86 30.04 -2.72
N GLU A 327 6.19 31.07 -2.21
CA GLU A 327 6.57 32.48 -2.37
C GLU A 327 7.49 32.89 -1.21
N LEU A 328 8.74 32.41 -1.25
CA LEU A 328 9.65 32.48 -0.10
C LEU A 328 9.93 33.91 0.40
N GLU A 329 9.87 34.92 -0.46
CA GLU A 329 9.99 36.34 -0.04
C GLU A 329 8.88 36.76 0.93
N LYS A 330 7.67 36.21 0.78
CA LYS A 330 6.57 36.45 1.73
C LYS A 330 6.71 35.59 2.97
N GLU A 331 7.09 34.32 2.80
CA GLU A 331 7.31 33.41 3.92
C GLU A 331 8.43 33.90 4.85
N LYS A 332 9.43 34.61 4.30
CA LYS A 332 10.52 35.25 5.05
C LYS A 332 10.04 36.35 5.99
N LEU A 333 8.81 36.85 5.89
CA LEU A 333 8.30 37.87 6.79
C LEU A 333 7.57 37.28 8.00
N LYS A 334 7.28 35.97 7.99
CA LYS A 334 6.56 35.30 9.08
C LYS A 334 7.42 35.18 10.34
N TRP A 335 6.77 35.32 11.50
CA TRP A 335 7.35 35.23 12.85
C TRP A 335 8.45 36.25 13.18
N VAL A 336 8.59 37.31 12.38
CA VAL A 336 9.52 38.42 12.63
C VAL A 336 8.84 39.48 13.50
N GLU A 337 7.76 40.06 12.98
CA GLU A 337 6.92 41.03 13.70
C GLU A 337 5.55 40.43 13.99
N THR A 338 4.94 40.84 15.09
CA THR A 338 3.59 40.43 15.46
C THR A 338 2.58 41.31 14.72
N ALA A 339 1.99 40.82 13.63
CA ALA A 339 0.99 41.58 12.86
C ALA A 339 -0.43 41.46 13.47
N SER A 340 -0.66 40.48 14.35
CA SER A 340 -1.92 40.32 15.09
C SER A 340 -1.69 39.84 16.52
N LEU A 341 -2.68 40.03 17.39
CA LEU A 341 -2.63 39.56 18.79
C LEU A 341 -2.44 38.04 18.92
N ALA A 342 -2.83 37.27 17.90
CA ALA A 342 -2.69 35.82 17.87
C ALA A 342 -1.31 35.35 17.33
N GLU A 343 -0.45 36.25 16.86
CA GLU A 343 0.88 35.90 16.36
C GLU A 343 1.94 36.12 17.44
N PHE A 344 2.83 35.13 17.60
CA PHE A 344 4.02 35.26 18.42
C PHE A 344 5.26 35.31 17.53
N SER A 345 6.17 36.25 17.79
CA SER A 345 7.47 36.28 17.12
C SER A 345 8.35 35.16 17.65
N ILE A 346 9.27 34.66 16.82
CA ILE A 346 10.26 33.66 17.28
C ILE A 346 11.15 34.23 18.38
N ALA A 347 11.52 35.52 18.28
CA ALA A 347 12.31 36.18 19.31
C ALA A 347 11.60 36.16 20.68
N ASP A 348 10.31 36.50 20.72
CA ASP A 348 9.52 36.47 21.96
C ASP A 348 9.44 35.07 22.56
N VAL A 349 9.20 34.06 21.72
CA VAL A 349 9.07 32.66 22.19
C VAL A 349 10.40 32.17 22.74
N LEU A 350 11.51 32.42 22.05
CA LEU A 350 12.85 32.03 22.51
C LEU A 350 13.28 32.79 23.77
N ASN A 351 12.83 34.03 23.94
CA ASN A 351 13.12 34.84 25.13
C ASN A 351 12.42 34.35 26.41
N VAL A 352 11.40 33.49 26.30
CA VAL A 352 10.80 32.86 27.49
C VAL A 352 11.80 31.96 28.20
N LYS A 353 12.68 31.28 27.45
CA LYS A 353 13.73 30.40 27.97
C LYS A 353 15.03 30.56 27.16
N PRO A 354 15.76 31.68 27.36
CA PRO A 354 16.92 32.01 26.54
C PRO A 354 17.99 30.91 26.58
N GLY A 355 18.38 30.41 25.40
CA GLY A 355 19.43 29.39 25.26
C GLY A 355 19.01 27.95 25.58
N GLU A 356 17.78 27.70 26.02
CA GLU A 356 17.31 26.34 26.35
C GLU A 356 16.73 25.60 25.13
N THR A 357 16.10 26.33 24.20
CA THR A 357 15.51 25.75 22.98
C THR A 357 16.57 25.53 21.91
N ARG A 358 16.90 24.26 21.59
CA ARG A 358 17.96 23.91 20.63
C ARG A 358 17.45 23.01 19.52
N ILE A 359 16.53 22.12 19.84
CA ILE A 359 15.90 21.20 18.90
C ILE A 359 14.37 21.22 19.04
N GLY A 360 13.68 21.12 17.91
CA GLY A 360 12.23 21.08 17.93
C GLY A 360 11.62 20.35 16.74
N LEU A 361 10.31 20.12 16.85
CA LEU A 361 9.46 19.52 15.83
C LEU A 361 8.45 20.56 15.35
N ASP A 362 8.30 20.69 14.04
CA ASP A 362 7.28 21.52 13.41
C ASP A 362 6.23 20.62 12.72
N VAL A 363 5.05 20.57 13.34
CA VAL A 363 3.88 19.83 12.85
C VAL A 363 2.97 20.80 12.11
N SER A 364 3.40 21.20 10.91
CA SER A 364 2.68 22.09 10.03
C SER A 364 2.81 21.66 8.57
N VAL A 365 2.01 22.27 7.68
CA VAL A 365 2.14 22.08 6.24
C VAL A 365 2.79 23.30 5.63
N GLY A 366 3.92 23.07 4.97
CA GLY A 366 4.59 24.10 4.21
C GLY A 366 5.94 23.63 3.68
N THR A 367 6.74 24.60 3.28
CA THR A 367 8.05 24.38 2.65
C THR A 367 9.20 24.39 3.66
N GLY A 368 8.92 24.33 4.97
CA GLY A 368 9.91 24.43 6.04
C GLY A 368 10.27 25.87 6.42
N SER A 369 9.41 26.86 6.16
CA SER A 369 9.69 28.27 6.47
C SER A 369 9.92 28.53 7.96
N PHE A 370 9.18 27.83 8.84
CA PHE A 370 9.39 27.91 10.28
C PHE A 370 10.78 27.38 10.66
N ALA A 371 11.15 26.20 10.16
CA ALA A 371 12.48 25.62 10.35
C ALA A 371 13.60 26.53 9.82
N ALA A 372 13.40 27.16 8.66
CA ALA A 372 14.36 28.12 8.11
C ALA A 372 14.56 29.33 9.03
N ARG A 373 13.48 29.87 9.59
CA ARG A 373 13.56 31.00 10.52
C ARG A 373 14.22 30.61 11.84
N MET A 374 13.82 29.49 12.44
CA MET A 374 14.43 28.98 13.68
C MET A 374 15.93 28.69 13.50
N ARG A 375 16.36 28.28 12.31
CA ARG A 375 17.77 28.05 11.99
C ARG A 375 18.62 29.31 12.08
N GLU A 376 18.08 30.49 11.78
CA GLU A 376 18.77 31.78 11.95
C GLU A 376 19.07 32.07 13.43
N PHE A 377 18.32 31.48 14.35
CA PHE A 377 18.54 31.51 15.80
C PHE A 377 19.31 30.29 16.30
N ASN A 378 19.97 29.54 15.41
CA ASN A 378 20.71 28.29 15.70
C ASN A 378 19.85 27.16 16.29
N VAL A 379 18.54 27.18 16.08
CA VAL A 379 17.64 26.08 16.48
C VAL A 379 17.43 25.12 15.32
N THR A 380 17.58 23.83 15.57
CA THR A 380 17.36 22.79 14.56
C THR A 380 15.93 22.28 14.66
N ILE A 381 15.16 22.45 13.57
CA ILE A 381 13.79 21.99 13.50
C ILE A 381 13.68 20.83 12.53
N VAL A 382 13.01 19.77 12.98
CA VAL A 382 12.51 18.71 12.11
C VAL A 382 11.09 19.10 11.71
N SER A 383 10.82 19.27 10.42
CA SER A 383 9.47 19.62 9.92
C SER A 383 8.77 18.38 9.40
N THR A 384 7.58 18.07 9.90
CA THR A 384 6.73 17.03 9.31
C THR A 384 6.35 17.43 7.89
N ALA A 385 6.41 16.51 6.95
CA ALA A 385 6.14 16.80 5.55
C ALA A 385 5.41 15.66 4.87
N LEU A 386 4.41 16.01 4.05
CA LEU A 386 3.78 15.12 3.08
C LEU A 386 3.68 15.84 1.74
N ASN A 387 3.78 15.10 0.65
CA ASN A 387 3.72 15.64 -0.70
C ASN A 387 2.28 15.71 -1.18
N ILE A 388 1.56 16.75 -0.74
CA ILE A 388 0.13 16.95 -1.02
C ILE A 388 -0.02 17.88 -2.23
N GLY A 389 0.04 17.31 -3.43
CA GLY A 389 -0.10 18.05 -4.69
C GLY A 389 1.07 18.98 -5.03
N ALA A 390 2.09 19.06 -4.16
CA ALA A 390 3.33 19.77 -4.34
C ALA A 390 4.50 19.04 -3.61
N PRO A 391 5.76 19.27 -4.01
CA PRO A 391 6.94 18.55 -3.52
C PRO A 391 7.49 19.14 -2.21
N PHE A 392 6.70 19.11 -1.14
CA PHE A 392 7.06 19.76 0.14
C PHE A 392 8.31 19.13 0.78
N SER A 393 8.39 17.80 0.84
CA SER A 393 9.52 17.09 1.46
C SER A 393 10.84 17.41 0.76
N GLU A 394 10.84 17.33 -0.58
CA GLU A 394 11.99 17.68 -1.41
C GLU A 394 12.37 19.16 -1.27
N THR A 395 11.38 20.05 -1.19
CA THR A 395 11.64 21.50 -1.02
C THR A 395 12.32 21.80 0.31
N ILE A 396 11.87 21.17 1.40
CA ILE A 396 12.49 21.31 2.73
C ILE A 396 13.95 20.82 2.67
N ALA A 397 14.18 19.62 2.12
CA ALA A 397 15.52 19.06 2.00
C ALA A 397 16.46 19.93 1.14
N LEU A 398 15.98 20.44 -0.01
CA LEU A 398 16.78 21.28 -0.91
C LEU A 398 17.16 22.63 -0.32
N ARG A 399 16.42 23.10 0.71
CA ARG A 399 16.76 24.29 1.49
C ARG A 399 17.78 24.00 2.61
N GLY A 400 18.24 22.75 2.75
CA GLY A 400 19.16 22.32 3.80
C GLY A 400 18.47 22.10 5.16
N LEU A 401 17.17 21.84 5.16
CA LEU A 401 16.34 21.61 6.34
C LEU A 401 15.95 20.13 6.43
N ILE A 402 15.39 19.71 7.57
CA ILE A 402 15.11 18.29 7.85
C ILE A 402 13.62 18.01 7.67
N PRO A 403 13.20 17.36 6.56
CA PRO A 403 11.84 16.83 6.45
C PRO A 403 11.71 15.49 7.18
N LEU A 404 10.64 15.34 7.95
CA LEU A 404 10.18 14.06 8.48
C LEU A 404 8.93 13.63 7.71
N TYR A 405 9.07 12.59 6.90
CA TYR A 405 7.97 12.09 6.07
C TYR A 405 7.07 11.18 6.91
N VAL A 406 6.08 11.78 7.59
CA VAL A 406 5.24 11.13 8.61
C VAL A 406 3.79 11.61 8.47
N THR A 407 2.82 10.75 8.78
CA THR A 407 1.39 11.10 8.83
C THR A 407 0.94 11.35 10.27
N LEU A 408 -0.20 12.05 10.47
CA LEU A 408 -0.76 12.28 11.81
C LEU A 408 -1.19 11.00 12.54
N SER A 409 -1.45 9.93 11.80
CA SER A 409 -1.84 8.62 12.33
C SER A 409 -0.65 7.80 12.84
N GLN A 410 0.58 8.26 12.62
CA GLN A 410 1.79 7.56 13.01
C GLN A 410 2.30 8.08 14.35
N ARG A 411 2.75 7.17 15.20
CA ARG A 411 3.54 7.55 16.38
C ARG A 411 4.86 8.15 15.91
N LEU A 412 5.20 9.31 16.44
CA LEU A 412 6.42 10.03 16.09
C LEU A 412 7.66 9.19 16.44
N PRO A 413 8.60 9.00 15.49
CA PRO A 413 9.76 8.12 15.65
C PRO A 413 10.89 8.76 16.46
N PHE A 414 10.53 9.47 17.53
CA PHE A 414 11.46 10.05 18.49
C PHE A 414 11.36 9.31 19.82
N PHE A 415 12.47 9.24 20.54
CA PHE A 415 12.46 8.76 21.91
C PHE A 415 11.79 9.78 22.84
N ASP A 416 11.36 9.31 24.01
CA ASP A 416 10.61 10.12 24.97
C ASP A 416 11.49 11.25 25.52
N ASN A 417 10.87 12.42 25.77
CA ASN A 417 11.49 13.60 26.37
C ASN A 417 12.77 14.11 25.65
N THR A 418 12.77 14.08 24.32
CA THR A 418 13.92 14.49 23.49
C THR A 418 13.81 15.90 22.93
N MET A 419 12.61 16.45 22.72
CA MET A 419 12.41 17.74 22.07
C MET A 419 12.32 18.90 23.07
N ASP A 420 12.92 20.05 22.74
CA ASP A 420 12.81 21.28 23.53
C ASP A 420 11.58 22.11 23.12
N LEU A 421 11.14 21.99 21.86
CA LEU A 421 10.00 22.73 21.30
C LEU A 421 9.16 21.83 20.37
N ILE A 422 7.84 21.92 20.46
CA ILE A 422 6.91 21.48 19.42
C ILE A 422 6.16 22.71 18.93
N HIS A 423 6.25 23.00 17.64
CA HIS A 423 5.46 24.01 16.97
C HIS A 423 4.38 23.33 16.14
N THR A 424 3.17 23.87 16.19
CA THR A 424 2.10 23.47 15.27
C THR A 424 1.42 24.71 14.69
N GLY A 425 1.09 24.63 13.41
CA GLY A 425 0.43 25.71 12.68
C GLY A 425 -0.89 25.27 12.06
N VAL A 426 -1.29 25.98 11.00
CA VAL A 426 -2.56 25.89 10.24
C VAL A 426 -2.81 24.53 9.53
N PHE A 427 -2.17 23.45 9.96
CA PHE A 427 -2.40 22.08 9.49
C PHE A 427 -3.37 21.29 10.35
N LEU A 428 -3.35 21.52 11.66
CA LEU A 428 -4.31 20.94 12.58
C LEU A 428 -5.47 21.94 12.70
N ASP A 429 -6.43 21.83 11.80
CA ASP A 429 -7.71 22.52 11.85
C ASP A 429 -8.81 21.62 12.42
N GLY A 430 -9.94 22.21 12.83
CA GLY A 430 -11.08 21.51 13.47
C GLY A 430 -11.79 20.42 12.65
N TRP A 431 -11.24 19.93 11.53
CA TRP A 431 -11.73 18.70 10.88
C TRP A 431 -11.21 17.44 11.56
N ILE A 432 -10.15 17.54 12.36
CA ILE A 432 -9.55 16.39 13.02
C ILE A 432 -10.48 15.86 14.10
N ASP A 433 -10.66 14.55 14.10
CA ASP A 433 -11.42 13.84 15.13
C ASP A 433 -10.81 14.08 16.53
N LEU A 434 -11.66 14.29 17.53
CA LEU A 434 -11.21 14.62 18.90
C LEU A 434 -10.40 13.48 19.53
N GLN A 435 -10.75 12.22 19.26
CA GLN A 435 -10.00 11.08 19.79
C GLN A 435 -8.63 10.95 19.10
N LEU A 436 -8.57 11.21 17.78
CA LEU A 436 -7.29 11.27 17.09
C LEU A 436 -6.41 12.42 17.62
N MET A 437 -7.00 13.60 17.85
CA MET A 437 -6.29 14.73 18.44
C MET A 437 -5.72 14.36 19.82
N ASP A 438 -6.50 13.66 20.66
CA ASP A 438 -6.05 13.22 21.97
C ASP A 438 -4.78 12.35 21.87
N PHE A 439 -4.79 11.32 21.01
CA PHE A 439 -3.59 10.51 20.76
C PHE A 439 -2.39 11.33 20.27
N VAL A 440 -2.62 12.31 19.39
CA VAL A 440 -1.56 13.21 18.89
C VAL A 440 -0.99 14.05 20.03
N LEU A 441 -1.82 14.62 20.90
CA LEU A 441 -1.36 15.42 22.03
C LEU A 441 -0.58 14.60 23.06
N PHE A 442 -0.99 13.37 23.33
CA PHE A 442 -0.23 12.45 24.17
C PHE A 442 1.13 12.09 23.56
N ASP A 443 1.21 11.91 22.24
CA ASP A 443 2.47 11.63 21.57
C ASP A 443 3.41 12.85 21.52
N TRP A 444 2.84 14.05 21.39
CA TRP A 444 3.58 15.30 21.54
C TRP A 444 4.10 15.48 22.96
N ASP A 445 3.25 15.29 23.96
CA ASP A 445 3.65 15.35 25.36
C ASP A 445 4.76 14.34 25.65
N ARG A 446 4.68 13.12 25.10
CA ARG A 446 5.70 12.08 25.25
C ARG A 446 7.08 12.54 24.77
N ILE A 447 7.17 13.15 23.59
CA ILE A 447 8.47 13.55 23.01
C ILE A 447 8.98 14.88 23.55
N LEU A 448 8.09 15.76 24.00
CA LEU A 448 8.46 17.03 24.62
C LEU A 448 9.09 16.78 25.98
N ARG A 449 10.26 17.34 26.25
CA ARG A 449 10.93 17.14 27.53
C ARG A 449 10.34 18.00 28.64
N PRO A 450 10.54 17.68 29.93
CA PRO A 450 10.18 18.57 31.03
C PRO A 450 10.80 19.96 30.83
N GLY A 451 10.00 21.01 30.96
CA GLY A 451 10.39 22.39 30.66
C GLY A 451 10.41 22.74 29.17
N GLY A 452 10.11 21.80 28.27
CA GLY A 452 9.95 22.06 26.84
C GLY A 452 8.68 22.85 26.54
N LEU A 453 8.67 23.53 25.40
CA LEU A 453 7.59 24.42 24.97
C LEU A 453 6.70 23.74 23.91
N LEU A 454 5.39 23.78 24.11
CA LEU A 454 4.39 23.54 23.07
C LEU A 454 3.88 24.90 22.58
N TRP A 455 4.16 25.21 21.33
CA TRP A 455 3.72 26.41 20.65
C TRP A 455 2.63 26.07 19.64
N ILE A 456 1.41 26.50 19.96
CA ILE A 456 0.24 26.41 19.11
C ILE A 456 0.10 27.76 18.39
N ASP A 457 0.31 27.79 17.08
CA ASP A 457 0.25 28.98 16.25
C ASP A 457 -1.02 28.98 15.37
N LYS A 458 -1.96 29.88 15.69
CA LYS A 458 -3.24 30.05 14.97
C LYS A 458 -3.99 28.76 14.68
N PHE A 459 -4.15 27.90 15.69
CA PHE A 459 -5.03 26.75 15.60
C PHE A 459 -6.45 27.21 15.29
N PHE A 460 -7.02 26.66 14.22
CA PHE A 460 -8.30 27.09 13.69
C PHE A 460 -9.39 26.10 14.07
N CYS A 461 -10.45 26.58 14.74
CA CYS A 461 -11.64 25.78 15.03
C CYS A 461 -12.91 26.61 14.93
N SER A 462 -14.04 25.90 14.85
CA SER A 462 -15.34 26.55 15.04
C SER A 462 -15.45 27.03 16.49
N ARG A 463 -16.21 28.10 16.72
CA ARG A 463 -16.46 28.62 18.06
C ARG A 463 -17.20 27.62 18.96
N LYS A 464 -17.98 26.71 18.36
CA LYS A 464 -18.73 25.69 19.09
C LYS A 464 -17.81 24.61 19.68
N ASP A 465 -16.74 24.28 18.96
CA ASP A 465 -15.80 23.23 19.37
C ASP A 465 -14.63 23.78 20.21
N LEU A 466 -14.57 25.11 20.41
CA LEU A 466 -13.47 25.76 21.11
C LEU A 466 -13.28 25.17 22.52
N ASP A 467 -14.37 24.98 23.27
CA ASP A 467 -14.28 24.47 24.65
C ASP A 467 -13.72 23.05 24.70
N ASP A 468 -14.04 22.19 23.72
CA ASP A 468 -13.51 20.84 23.60
C ASP A 468 -12.00 20.87 23.32
N PHE A 469 -11.56 21.68 22.35
CA PHE A 469 -10.13 21.84 22.07
C PHE A 469 -9.38 22.46 23.24
N MET A 470 -9.96 23.46 23.91
CA MET A 470 -9.39 24.05 25.11
C MET A 470 -9.22 23.00 26.22
N TYR A 471 -10.23 22.18 26.46
CA TYR A 471 -10.14 21.09 27.44
C TYR A 471 -8.99 20.13 27.12
N MET A 472 -8.86 19.71 25.86
CA MET A 472 -7.79 18.82 25.41
C MET A 472 -6.38 19.41 25.60
N PHE A 473 -6.18 20.71 25.41
CA PHE A 473 -4.87 21.33 25.68
C PHE A 473 -4.59 21.50 27.18
N LEU A 474 -5.62 21.72 27.98
CA LEU A 474 -5.49 22.01 29.42
C LEU A 474 -5.32 20.77 30.30
N GLN A 475 -5.77 19.59 29.83
CA GLN A 475 -5.68 18.34 30.61
C GLN A 475 -4.24 17.98 31.05
N PHE A 476 -3.23 18.41 30.27
CA PHE A 476 -1.81 18.11 30.53
C PHE A 476 -1.17 18.96 31.63
N ARG A 477 -1.91 19.94 32.17
CA ARG A 477 -1.47 20.90 33.20
C ARG A 477 -0.21 21.68 32.82
N TYR A 478 -0.11 22.08 31.55
CA TYR A 478 1.01 22.90 31.10
C TYR A 478 0.94 24.30 31.72
N LYS A 479 2.11 24.84 32.06
CA LYS A 479 2.22 26.22 32.50
C LYS A 479 2.00 27.14 31.29
N LYS A 480 1.07 28.08 31.41
CA LYS A 480 0.74 29.03 30.32
C LYS A 480 1.67 30.22 30.37
N HIS A 481 2.44 30.46 29.31
CA HIS A 481 3.24 31.67 29.14
C HIS A 481 2.47 32.74 28.36
N LYS A 482 1.85 32.33 27.26
CA LYS A 482 0.94 33.18 26.47
C LYS A 482 -0.26 32.34 26.04
N TRP A 483 -1.45 32.96 26.02
CA TRP A 483 -2.68 32.34 25.57
C TRP A 483 -3.61 33.41 25.01
N VAL A 484 -3.97 33.28 23.74
CA VAL A 484 -4.79 34.24 23.03
C VAL A 484 -5.83 33.49 22.20
N VAL A 485 -7.08 33.95 22.30
CA VAL A 485 -8.17 33.55 21.39
C VAL A 485 -8.56 34.80 20.60
N ALA A 486 -8.45 34.72 19.27
CA ALA A 486 -8.79 35.82 18.37
C ALA A 486 -9.91 35.39 17.41
N PHE A 487 -10.81 36.31 17.08
CA PHE A 487 -11.88 36.04 16.12
C PHE A 487 -11.33 36.09 14.70
N LYS A 488 -11.58 35.03 13.93
CA LYS A 488 -11.36 35.02 12.48
C LYS A 488 -12.63 35.47 11.75
N SER A 489 -13.79 35.03 12.21
CA SER A 489 -15.11 35.42 11.73
C SER A 489 -16.14 35.34 12.87
N LYS A 490 -17.44 35.46 12.58
CA LYS A 490 -18.51 35.38 13.58
C LYS A 490 -18.52 34.02 14.31
N ASP A 491 -18.24 32.95 13.57
CA ASP A 491 -18.37 31.56 14.03
C ASP A 491 -17.03 30.82 14.12
N GLU A 492 -15.93 31.49 13.77
CA GLU A 492 -14.59 30.89 13.71
C GLU A 492 -13.58 31.68 14.53
N VAL A 493 -12.68 30.94 15.20
CA VAL A 493 -11.66 31.52 16.07
C VAL A 493 -10.28 30.93 15.75
N TYR A 494 -9.25 31.71 16.08
CA TYR A 494 -7.88 31.25 16.19
C TYR A 494 -7.51 31.13 17.67
N LEU A 495 -6.98 29.98 18.05
CA LEU A 495 -6.32 29.77 19.33
C LEU A 495 -4.80 29.83 19.12
N SER A 496 -4.10 30.60 19.93
CA SER A 496 -2.65 30.66 19.92
C SER A 496 -2.12 30.63 21.35
N ALA A 497 -1.19 29.71 21.62
CA ALA A 497 -0.73 29.47 22.97
C ALA A 497 0.73 29.06 22.98
N LEU A 498 1.43 29.51 24.02
CA LEU A 498 2.77 29.06 24.36
C LEU A 498 2.69 28.43 25.75
N LEU A 499 2.92 27.12 25.79
CA LEU A 499 2.69 26.28 26.95
C LEU A 499 3.98 25.56 27.31
N GLU A 500 4.31 25.46 28.59
CA GLU A 500 5.50 24.77 29.09
C GLU A 500 5.11 23.47 29.81
N LYS A 501 5.73 22.36 29.41
CA LYS A 501 5.52 21.06 30.04
C LYS A 501 6.08 21.06 31.46
N PRO A 502 5.28 20.74 32.50
CA PRO A 502 5.77 20.70 33.88
C PRO A 502 6.71 19.50 34.08
N PRO A 503 7.59 19.55 35.10
CA PRO A 503 8.24 18.35 35.60
C PRO A 503 7.18 17.44 36.20
N ARG A 504 7.07 16.21 35.69
CA ARG A 504 6.28 15.14 36.29
C ARG A 504 7.28 14.15 36.88
N SER A 505 7.69 14.37 38.12
CA SER A 505 8.36 13.32 38.89
C SER A 505 7.31 12.29 39.27
N LEU A 506 7.66 11.00 39.15
CA LEU A 506 6.88 9.93 39.77
C LEU A 506 6.84 10.11 41.29
#